data_AF-A6UT93-F1
#
_entry.id   AF-A6UT93-F1
#
_cell.length_a   1.000
_cell.length_b   1.000
_cell.length_c   1.000
_cell.angle_alpha   90.00
_cell.angle_beta   90.00
_cell.angle_gamma   90.00
#
_symmetry.space_group_name_H-M   'P 1'
#
loop_
_entity.id
_entity.type
_entity.pdbx_description
1 polymer ?
#
loop_
_entity_poly.entity_id
_entity_poly.type
_entity_poly.pdbx_seq_one_letter_code
_entity_poly.pdbx_strand_id
1 'polypeptide(L)'
;MNEEILKIDDLNVYKIPHTVEIGEESEPTKTIVVKFAKKRKVLSTMEGFKVVEFVGNNSIPVPFWDKVHNYKEYKNQIFKKIDIDKERIALLSTGADMDNVAIAKEEFDEYYTIALTTAGAKYNAIRLGDEEADYIEKDLKTYKIMNDGSLLMLEKTGTVNIILITNANLTDGAMAKAIITITEAKTTVFQELDIRSTKKPHLQATGTGTDSIIVVGGYGKEVGYTGGHSKIGEMIAKCVKKSVKEALIKQDKLQ
;
A
#
# COMPACT_ATOMS: atom_id res chain seq x y z
N MET A 1 -18.53 -12.18 -9.03
CA MET A 1 -17.96 -11.80 -10.34
C MET A 1 -16.90 -10.76 -10.08
N ASN A 2 -15.71 -10.87 -10.69
CA ASN A 2 -14.64 -9.89 -10.50
C ASN A 2 -15.06 -8.58 -11.18
N GLU A 3 -14.85 -7.47 -10.49
CA GLU A 3 -15.17 -6.12 -10.99
C GLU A 3 -13.91 -5.55 -11.65
N GLU A 4 -13.91 -5.34 -12.97
CA GLU A 4 -12.83 -4.60 -13.64
C GLU A 4 -13.02 -3.11 -13.37
N ILE A 5 -12.03 -2.49 -12.71
CA ILE A 5 -12.09 -1.08 -12.31
C ILE A 5 -11.20 -0.17 -13.18
N LEU A 6 -10.24 -0.74 -13.92
CA LEU A 6 -9.38 -0.01 -14.84
C LEU A 6 -8.75 -0.95 -15.87
N LYS A 7 -8.60 -0.47 -17.10
CA LYS A 7 -7.80 -1.12 -18.14
C LYS A 7 -7.00 -0.05 -18.89
N ILE A 8 -5.67 -0.17 -18.89
CA ILE A 8 -4.75 0.77 -19.55
C ILE A 8 -3.61 -0.04 -20.15
N ASP A 9 -3.23 0.23 -21.40
CA ASP A 9 -2.05 -0.38 -22.04
C ASP A 9 -2.08 -1.93 -21.92
N ASP A 10 -1.11 -2.52 -21.22
CA ASP A 10 -0.98 -3.96 -21.01
C ASP A 10 -1.44 -4.43 -19.63
N LEU A 11 -2.14 -3.57 -18.86
CA LEU A 11 -2.59 -3.86 -17.51
C LEU A 11 -4.11 -3.76 -17.33
N ASN A 12 -4.63 -4.64 -16.48
CA ASN A 12 -6.01 -4.66 -16.03
C ASN A 12 -6.06 -4.67 -14.51
N VAL A 13 -6.97 -3.91 -13.92
CA VAL A 13 -7.18 -3.82 -12.48
C VAL A 13 -8.52 -4.42 -12.14
N TYR A 14 -8.52 -5.38 -11.23
CA TYR A 14 -9.70 -6.09 -10.75
C TYR A 14 -9.89 -5.87 -9.26
N LYS A 15 -11.14 -5.81 -8.84
CA LYS A 15 -11.55 -6.00 -7.45
C LYS A 15 -12.19 -7.38 -7.34
N ILE A 16 -11.59 -8.24 -6.52
CA ILE A 16 -11.98 -9.64 -6.34
C ILE A 16 -12.61 -9.79 -4.96
N PRO A 17 -13.94 -9.94 -4.84
CA PRO A 17 -14.58 -10.26 -3.58
C PRO A 17 -14.34 -11.74 -3.22
N HIS A 18 -13.98 -12.00 -1.97
CA HIS A 18 -13.79 -13.35 -1.43
C HIS A 18 -14.03 -13.37 0.09
N THR A 19 -13.76 -14.50 0.73
CA THR A 19 -13.78 -14.62 2.20
C THR A 19 -12.40 -14.92 2.75
N VAL A 20 -12.21 -14.62 4.03
CA VAL A 20 -11.05 -14.99 4.85
C VAL A 20 -11.55 -15.60 6.16
N GLU A 21 -10.79 -16.53 6.72
CA GLU A 21 -11.18 -17.31 7.88
C GLU A 21 -10.12 -17.19 8.99
N ILE A 22 -10.57 -17.06 10.25
CA ILE A 22 -9.71 -17.11 11.45
C ILE A 22 -10.46 -17.90 12.52
N GLY A 23 -9.94 -19.07 12.90
CA GLY A 23 -10.65 -19.99 13.80
C GLY A 23 -11.95 -20.49 13.17
N GLU A 24 -13.08 -20.26 13.84
CA GLU A 24 -14.42 -20.60 13.35
C GLU A 24 -15.13 -19.44 12.64
N GLU A 25 -14.52 -18.25 12.62
CA GLU A 25 -15.10 -17.05 12.01
C GLU A 25 -14.73 -16.93 10.53
N SER A 26 -15.67 -16.45 9.71
CA SER A 26 -15.51 -16.22 8.27
C SER A 26 -16.05 -14.86 7.90
N GLU A 27 -15.22 -14.01 7.32
CA GLU A 27 -15.55 -12.63 7.01
C GLU A 27 -15.39 -12.34 5.51
N PRO A 28 -16.32 -11.61 4.89
CA PRO A 28 -16.16 -11.15 3.51
C PRO A 28 -15.07 -10.09 3.44
N THR A 29 -14.29 -10.13 2.36
CA THR A 29 -13.29 -9.12 2.05
C THR A 29 -13.12 -8.98 0.54
N LYS A 30 -12.24 -8.06 0.14
CA LYS A 30 -11.88 -7.81 -1.24
C LYS A 30 -10.36 -7.71 -1.37
N THR A 31 -9.85 -8.21 -2.49
CA THR A 31 -8.47 -7.97 -2.93
C THR A 31 -8.51 -7.17 -4.23
N ILE A 32 -7.74 -6.09 -4.29
CA ILE A 32 -7.43 -5.42 -5.55
C ILE A 32 -6.23 -6.12 -6.17
N VAL A 33 -6.35 -6.51 -7.44
CA VAL A 33 -5.31 -7.17 -8.23
C VAL A 33 -5.08 -6.39 -9.51
N VAL A 34 -3.84 -6.00 -9.77
CA VAL A 34 -3.38 -5.53 -11.07
C VAL A 34 -2.72 -6.70 -11.78
N LYS A 35 -3.24 -7.06 -12.95
CA LYS A 35 -2.68 -8.08 -13.85
C LYS A 35 -1.93 -7.39 -14.98
N PHE A 36 -0.71 -7.84 -15.26
CA PHE A 36 0.08 -7.38 -16.40
C PHE A 36 0.12 -8.46 -17.49
N ALA A 37 0.06 -8.05 -18.76
CA ALA A 37 0.23 -8.97 -19.89
C ALA A 37 1.67 -9.51 -19.96
N LYS A 38 2.65 -8.69 -19.55
CA LYS A 38 4.06 -9.07 -19.42
C LYS A 38 4.50 -8.92 -17.97
N LYS A 39 5.27 -9.90 -17.46
CA LYS A 39 5.85 -9.85 -16.11
C LYS A 39 6.53 -8.50 -15.85
N ARG A 40 6.38 -7.90 -14.68
CA ARG A 40 6.98 -6.61 -14.33
C ARG A 40 8.02 -6.79 -13.23
N LYS A 41 9.12 -6.05 -13.32
CA LYS A 41 10.05 -5.88 -12.19
C LYS A 41 9.39 -4.94 -11.18
N VAL A 42 9.36 -5.36 -9.91
CA VAL A 42 8.73 -4.61 -8.83
C VAL A 42 9.67 -4.47 -7.64
N LEU A 43 9.52 -3.37 -6.91
CA LEU A 43 10.11 -3.19 -5.57
C LEU A 43 8.97 -2.98 -4.58
N SER A 44 8.80 -3.94 -3.66
CA SER A 44 7.81 -3.91 -2.58
C SER A 44 8.49 -3.62 -1.25
N THR A 45 7.91 -2.74 -0.43
CA THR A 45 8.38 -2.53 0.95
C THR A 45 8.12 -3.73 1.86
N MET A 46 7.23 -4.65 1.47
CA MET A 46 6.94 -5.88 2.23
C MET A 46 7.71 -7.11 1.74
N GLU A 47 8.11 -7.14 0.47
CA GLU A 47 8.66 -8.35 -0.17
C GLU A 47 9.99 -8.13 -0.91
N GLY A 48 10.51 -6.90 -0.93
CA GLY A 48 11.72 -6.56 -1.68
C GLY A 48 11.51 -6.60 -3.20
N PHE A 49 12.59 -6.90 -3.94
CA PHE A 49 12.54 -7.00 -5.40
C PHE A 49 11.95 -8.33 -5.87
N LYS A 50 11.03 -8.27 -6.83
CA LYS A 50 10.45 -9.45 -7.49
C LYS A 50 10.22 -9.19 -8.99
N VAL A 51 10.01 -10.26 -9.74
CA VAL A 51 9.48 -10.22 -11.11
C VAL A 51 8.16 -10.98 -11.13
N VAL A 52 7.05 -10.28 -11.32
CA VAL A 52 5.69 -10.78 -11.04
C VAL A 52 4.74 -10.51 -12.20
N GLU A 53 3.68 -11.30 -12.29
CA GLU A 53 2.57 -11.10 -13.24
C GLU A 53 1.46 -10.24 -12.62
N PHE A 54 1.44 -10.17 -11.29
CA PHE A 54 0.42 -9.47 -10.53
C PHE A 54 1.03 -8.61 -9.43
N VAL A 55 0.36 -7.51 -9.11
CA VAL A 55 0.54 -6.83 -7.82
C VAL A 55 -0.84 -6.63 -7.20
N GLY A 56 -0.92 -6.56 -5.88
CA GLY A 56 -2.21 -6.42 -5.24
C GLY A 56 -2.16 -5.84 -3.84
N ASN A 57 -3.35 -5.60 -3.32
CA ASN A 57 -3.58 -5.13 -1.96
C ASN A 57 -4.86 -5.78 -1.44
N ASN A 58 -4.76 -6.49 -0.32
CA ASN A 58 -5.89 -7.17 0.31
C ASN A 58 -6.40 -6.38 1.51
N SER A 59 -7.72 -6.30 1.67
CA SER A 59 -8.32 -5.75 2.88
C SER A 59 -8.42 -6.81 3.97
N ILE A 60 -8.03 -6.45 5.19
CA ILE A 60 -8.28 -7.24 6.39
C ILE A 60 -9.60 -6.72 6.99
N PRO A 61 -10.64 -7.56 7.13
CA PRO A 61 -11.90 -7.16 7.73
C PRO A 61 -11.72 -6.62 9.15
N VAL A 62 -12.53 -5.63 9.53
CA VAL A 62 -12.49 -5.00 10.87
C VAL A 62 -12.55 -6.02 12.01
N PRO A 63 -13.41 -7.05 11.99
CA PRO A 63 -13.44 -8.06 13.05
C PRO A 63 -12.13 -8.82 13.24
N PHE A 64 -11.26 -8.84 12.23
CA PHE A 64 -9.99 -9.56 12.22
C PHE A 64 -8.77 -8.68 12.48
N TRP A 65 -8.94 -7.36 12.64
CA TRP A 65 -7.83 -6.41 12.80
C TRP A 65 -6.84 -6.76 13.93
N ASP A 66 -7.34 -7.28 15.05
CA ASP A 66 -6.56 -7.71 16.22
C ASP A 66 -6.40 -9.24 16.33
N LYS A 67 -6.90 -10.01 15.35
CA LYS A 67 -6.94 -11.49 15.38
C LYS A 67 -5.93 -12.14 14.43
N VAL A 68 -5.29 -11.37 13.55
CA VAL A 68 -4.26 -11.89 12.64
C VAL A 68 -2.95 -12.05 13.41
N HIS A 69 -2.78 -13.20 14.06
CA HIS A 69 -1.54 -13.54 14.79
C HIS A 69 -0.50 -14.28 13.93
N ASN A 70 -0.93 -14.86 12.81
CA ASN A 70 -0.08 -15.55 11.84
C ASN A 70 -0.35 -15.00 10.44
N TYR A 71 0.27 -13.87 10.12
CA TYR A 71 0.08 -13.22 8.82
C TYR A 71 0.48 -14.10 7.63
N LYS A 72 1.47 -14.99 7.80
CA LYS A 72 1.89 -15.91 6.73
C LYS A 72 0.76 -16.87 6.34
N GLU A 73 0.07 -17.43 7.32
CA GLU A 73 -1.08 -18.30 7.09
C GLU A 73 -2.28 -17.51 6.54
N TYR A 74 -2.55 -16.34 7.11
CA TYR A 74 -3.56 -15.42 6.61
C TYR A 74 -3.29 -15.01 5.15
N LYS A 75 -2.03 -14.84 4.74
CA LYS A 75 -1.68 -14.52 3.35
C LYS A 75 -1.86 -15.73 2.42
N ASN A 76 -1.57 -16.94 2.90
CA ASN A 76 -1.74 -18.17 2.10
C ASN A 76 -3.21 -18.45 1.74
N GLN A 77 -4.16 -18.14 2.62
CA GLN A 77 -5.58 -18.28 2.25
C GLN A 77 -5.98 -17.31 1.15
N ILE A 78 -5.46 -16.08 1.15
CA ILE A 78 -5.80 -15.08 0.12
C ILE A 78 -5.39 -15.61 -1.25
N PHE A 79 -4.15 -16.12 -1.39
CA PHE A 79 -3.65 -16.70 -2.65
C PHE A 79 -4.57 -17.79 -3.21
N LYS A 80 -5.07 -18.67 -2.34
CA LYS A 80 -6.03 -19.71 -2.74
C LYS A 80 -7.37 -19.12 -3.17
N LYS A 81 -7.87 -18.11 -2.46
CA LYS A 81 -9.19 -17.50 -2.71
C LYS A 81 -9.21 -16.65 -3.98
N ILE A 82 -8.09 -16.01 -4.33
CA ILE A 82 -7.95 -15.21 -5.57
C ILE A 82 -7.38 -16.02 -6.75
N ASP A 83 -7.05 -17.30 -6.54
CA ASP A 83 -6.48 -18.22 -7.54
C ASP A 83 -5.17 -17.70 -8.18
N ILE A 84 -4.25 -17.19 -7.35
CA ILE A 84 -2.94 -16.68 -7.79
C ILE A 84 -1.83 -17.18 -6.87
N ASP A 85 -0.84 -17.85 -7.44
CA ASP A 85 0.34 -18.34 -6.70
C ASP A 85 1.19 -17.20 -6.14
N LYS A 86 1.72 -17.39 -4.92
CA LYS A 86 2.53 -16.40 -4.20
C LYS A 86 3.80 -15.96 -4.95
N GLU A 87 4.34 -16.80 -5.83
CA GLU A 87 5.51 -16.51 -6.66
C GLU A 87 5.17 -15.53 -7.79
N ARG A 88 3.90 -15.45 -8.19
CA ARG A 88 3.43 -14.66 -9.34
C ARG A 88 2.91 -13.27 -8.95
N ILE A 89 2.78 -12.98 -7.66
CA ILE A 89 2.21 -11.74 -7.14
C ILE A 89 3.10 -11.09 -6.07
N ALA A 90 3.14 -9.75 -6.02
CA ALA A 90 3.53 -9.01 -4.81
C ALA A 90 2.27 -8.43 -4.17
N LEU A 91 2.01 -8.74 -2.90
CA LEU A 91 0.73 -8.48 -2.25
C LEU A 91 0.92 -7.71 -0.94
N LEU A 92 0.34 -6.50 -0.89
CA LEU A 92 0.17 -5.70 0.31
C LEU A 92 -1.08 -6.14 1.09
N SER A 93 -1.16 -5.75 2.35
CA SER A 93 -2.41 -5.82 3.13
C SER A 93 -2.70 -4.51 3.84
N THR A 94 -3.97 -4.21 4.03
CA THR A 94 -4.44 -3.00 4.73
C THR A 94 -5.73 -3.26 5.48
N GLY A 95 -6.03 -2.44 6.48
CA GLY A 95 -7.38 -2.38 7.07
C GLY A 95 -8.35 -1.50 6.27
N ALA A 96 -7.88 -0.74 5.28
CA ALA A 96 -8.74 0.11 4.46
C ALA A 96 -9.68 -0.71 3.56
N ASP A 97 -10.84 -0.14 3.24
CA ASP A 97 -11.82 -0.77 2.36
C ASP A 97 -11.37 -0.64 0.90
N MET A 98 -11.42 -1.73 0.13
CA MET A 98 -11.07 -1.73 -1.29
C MET A 98 -12.06 -0.93 -2.16
N ASP A 99 -13.27 -0.65 -1.67
CA ASP A 99 -14.19 0.25 -2.37
C ASP A 99 -13.76 1.72 -2.29
N ASN A 100 -12.91 2.06 -1.32
CA ASN A 100 -12.36 3.40 -1.16
C ASN A 100 -11.03 3.60 -1.90
N VAL A 101 -10.65 2.65 -2.77
CA VAL A 101 -9.47 2.83 -3.61
C VAL A 101 -9.59 4.10 -4.45
N ALA A 102 -8.52 4.87 -4.50
CA ALA A 102 -8.36 5.99 -5.39
C ALA A 102 -7.32 5.67 -6.44
N ILE A 103 -7.59 6.08 -7.68
CA ILE A 103 -6.72 5.87 -8.82
C ILE A 103 -6.44 7.22 -9.45
N ALA A 104 -5.16 7.60 -9.50
CA ALA A 104 -4.71 8.78 -10.21
C ALA A 104 -3.80 8.37 -11.38
N LYS A 105 -3.73 9.23 -12.39
CA LYS A 105 -2.86 9.08 -13.56
C LYS A 105 -2.26 10.42 -13.95
N GLU A 106 -0.98 10.42 -14.27
CA GLU A 106 -0.26 11.52 -14.89
C GLU A 106 0.43 11.02 -16.15
N GLU A 107 0.48 11.88 -17.18
CA GLU A 107 1.12 11.58 -18.46
C GLU A 107 1.93 12.77 -18.94
N PHE A 108 3.08 12.49 -19.55
CA PHE A 108 3.89 13.49 -20.23
C PHE A 108 4.79 12.80 -21.25
N ASP A 109 4.77 13.30 -22.49
CA ASP A 109 5.48 12.69 -23.62
C ASP A 109 5.09 11.21 -23.77
N GLU A 110 6.06 10.31 -23.89
CA GLU A 110 5.86 8.86 -23.98
C GLU A 110 5.65 8.19 -22.61
N TYR A 111 5.65 8.92 -21.49
CA TYR A 111 5.58 8.36 -20.14
C TYR A 111 4.20 8.49 -19.50
N TYR A 112 3.81 7.47 -18.73
CA TYR A 112 2.70 7.55 -17.79
C TYR A 112 3.13 7.11 -16.38
N THR A 113 2.39 7.57 -15.39
CA THR A 113 2.45 7.10 -14.00
C THR A 113 1.04 6.96 -13.44
N ILE A 114 0.73 5.81 -12.87
CA ILE A 114 -0.55 5.50 -12.23
C ILE A 114 -0.29 5.19 -10.76
N ALA A 115 -1.10 5.74 -9.86
CA ALA A 115 -1.08 5.42 -8.44
C ALA A 115 -2.44 4.86 -8.03
N LEU A 116 -2.44 3.62 -7.52
CA LEU A 116 -3.59 3.01 -6.85
C LEU A 116 -3.34 3.09 -5.36
N THR A 117 -4.26 3.71 -4.63
CA THR A 117 -4.06 3.99 -3.20
C THR A 117 -5.28 3.58 -2.39
N THR A 118 -5.02 2.90 -1.28
CA THR A 118 -5.98 2.73 -0.18
C THR A 118 -5.35 3.36 1.05
N ALA A 119 -6.07 4.23 1.74
CA ALA A 119 -5.51 4.98 2.85
C ALA A 119 -6.55 5.16 3.95
N GLY A 120 -6.17 4.91 5.19
CA GLY A 120 -6.94 5.31 6.36
C GLY A 120 -5.96 5.76 7.45
N ALA A 121 -6.29 6.86 8.12
CA ALA A 121 -5.45 7.50 9.14
C ALA A 121 -6.21 7.73 10.46
N LYS A 122 -7.54 7.56 10.48
CA LYS A 122 -8.39 7.84 11.63
C LYS A 122 -7.95 7.16 12.94
N TYR A 123 -7.42 5.93 12.88
CA TYR A 123 -7.17 5.12 14.07
C TYR A 123 -5.68 4.87 14.38
N ASN A 124 -4.77 5.25 13.49
CA ASN A 124 -3.35 4.90 13.61
C ASN A 124 -2.39 5.96 13.05
N ALA A 125 -2.84 7.18 12.80
CA ALA A 125 -1.95 8.27 12.37
C ALA A 125 -0.87 8.55 13.43
N ILE A 126 0.35 8.76 12.97
CA ILE A 126 1.54 8.97 13.81
C ILE A 126 2.43 10.06 13.22
N ARG A 127 3.01 10.87 14.11
CA ARG A 127 4.17 11.73 13.86
C ARG A 127 5.44 10.90 14.08
N LEU A 128 6.06 10.46 12.97
CA LEU A 128 7.24 9.61 13.04
C LEU A 128 8.41 10.34 13.73
N GLY A 129 9.05 9.70 14.70
CA GLY A 129 10.20 10.24 15.44
C GLY A 129 9.85 11.04 16.71
N ASP A 130 8.61 11.51 16.85
CA ASP A 130 8.15 12.29 18.03
C ASP A 130 7.29 11.42 19.01
N GLU A 131 7.02 10.18 18.63
CA GLU A 131 6.16 9.24 19.35
C GLU A 131 6.87 7.93 19.64
N GLU A 132 6.59 7.35 20.81
CA GLU A 132 7.18 6.09 21.23
C GLU A 132 6.47 4.91 20.53
N ALA A 133 7.29 3.97 20.03
CA ALA A 133 6.82 2.71 19.51
C ALA A 133 6.31 1.81 20.64
N ASP A 134 5.21 1.11 20.41
CA ASP A 134 4.63 0.15 21.35
C ASP A 134 4.78 -1.30 20.86
N TYR A 135 5.69 -1.53 19.92
CA TYR A 135 5.98 -2.85 19.36
C TYR A 135 7.48 -3.04 19.13
N ILE A 136 7.88 -4.31 19.10
CA ILE A 136 9.22 -4.76 18.71
C ILE A 136 9.08 -5.94 17.76
N GLU A 137 9.95 -5.99 16.76
CA GLU A 137 10.10 -7.17 15.91
C GLU A 137 11.26 -8.04 16.43
N LYS A 138 11.01 -9.34 16.59
CA LYS A 138 12.04 -10.34 16.88
C LYS A 138 11.81 -11.57 16.02
N ASP A 139 12.83 -12.02 15.31
CA ASP A 139 12.78 -13.20 14.45
C ASP A 139 11.60 -13.18 13.45
N LEU A 140 11.38 -12.03 12.81
CA LEU A 140 10.28 -11.78 11.86
C LEU A 140 8.87 -11.93 12.48
N LYS A 141 8.76 -11.73 13.79
CA LYS A 141 7.49 -11.71 14.53
C LYS A 141 7.33 -10.40 15.29
N THR A 142 6.12 -9.86 15.25
CA THR A 142 5.77 -8.61 15.93
C THR A 142 5.22 -8.89 17.32
N TYR A 143 5.75 -8.17 18.30
CA TYR A 143 5.32 -8.23 19.69
C TYR A 143 4.98 -6.83 20.18
N LYS A 144 3.77 -6.64 20.70
CA LYS A 144 3.37 -5.45 21.44
C LYS A 144 4.06 -5.43 22.80
N ILE A 145 4.61 -4.28 23.15
CA ILE A 145 5.20 -4.01 24.46
C ILE A 145 4.07 -3.59 25.40
N MET A 146 3.85 -4.36 26.46
CA MET A 146 2.85 -4.09 27.49
C MET A 146 3.42 -3.14 28.56
N ASN A 147 2.53 -2.54 29.37
CA ASN A 147 2.94 -1.56 30.40
C ASN A 147 3.91 -2.15 31.46
N ASP A 148 3.85 -3.45 31.69
CA ASP A 148 4.74 -4.19 32.60
C ASP A 148 6.04 -4.67 31.93
N GLY A 149 6.26 -4.31 30.66
CA GLY A 149 7.38 -4.74 29.84
C GLY A 149 7.23 -6.13 29.23
N SER A 150 6.11 -6.83 29.46
CA SER A 150 5.84 -8.11 28.81
C SER A 150 5.55 -7.95 27.31
N LEU A 151 5.70 -9.04 26.56
CA LEU A 151 5.54 -9.07 25.11
C LEU A 151 4.31 -9.88 24.72
N LEU A 152 3.35 -9.24 24.05
CA LEU A 152 2.16 -9.89 23.51
C LEU A 152 2.26 -9.97 21.99
N MET A 153 2.08 -11.15 21.41
CA MET A 153 2.09 -11.31 19.95
C MET A 153 0.83 -10.69 19.33
N LEU A 154 1.00 -9.53 18.70
CA LEU A 154 -0.09 -8.76 18.09
C LEU A 154 0.43 -8.02 16.88
N GLU A 155 -0.32 -8.06 15.79
CA GLU A 155 -0.08 -7.23 14.60
C GLU A 155 -1.14 -6.13 14.56
N LYS A 156 -0.73 -4.91 14.20
CA LYS A 156 -1.68 -3.80 13.97
C LYS A 156 -2.03 -3.71 12.50
N THR A 157 -3.29 -3.43 12.24
CA THR A 157 -3.84 -3.28 10.89
C THR A 157 -4.41 -1.87 10.71
N GLY A 158 -4.30 -1.36 9.48
CA GLY A 158 -4.53 0.05 9.11
C GLY A 158 -3.26 0.66 8.55
N THR A 159 -3.32 1.29 7.37
CA THR A 159 -2.14 1.82 6.67
C THR A 159 -2.49 2.66 5.44
N VAL A 160 -1.56 3.49 4.96
CA VAL A 160 -1.57 4.01 3.58
C VAL A 160 -0.75 3.10 2.67
N ASN A 161 -1.45 2.37 1.80
CA ASN A 161 -0.82 1.50 0.80
C ASN A 161 -0.91 2.12 -0.59
N ILE A 162 0.22 2.14 -1.30
CA ILE A 162 0.33 2.76 -2.64
C ILE A 162 0.98 1.77 -3.61
N ILE A 163 0.29 1.45 -4.71
CA ILE A 163 0.85 0.75 -5.86
C ILE A 163 1.10 1.79 -6.95
N LEU A 164 2.36 2.09 -7.20
CA LEU A 164 2.82 3.00 -8.26
C LEU A 164 3.23 2.21 -9.49
N ILE A 165 2.68 2.53 -10.65
CA ILE A 165 2.99 1.87 -11.92
C ILE A 165 3.43 2.91 -12.95
N THR A 166 4.50 2.62 -13.69
CA THR A 166 4.94 3.41 -14.84
C THR A 166 5.30 2.51 -16.02
N ASN A 167 5.20 3.02 -17.24
CA ASN A 167 5.76 2.38 -18.42
C ASN A 167 7.28 2.56 -18.57
N ALA A 168 7.92 3.47 -17.82
CA ALA A 168 9.37 3.64 -17.86
C ALA A 168 10.11 2.38 -17.37
N ASN A 169 11.19 1.98 -18.05
CA ASN A 169 12.08 0.93 -17.57
C ASN A 169 12.98 1.49 -16.45
N LEU A 170 12.61 1.25 -15.19
CA LEU A 170 13.31 1.81 -14.04
C LEU A 170 14.53 0.97 -13.65
N THR A 171 15.66 1.63 -13.43
CA THR A 171 16.80 1.02 -12.72
C THR A 171 16.46 0.76 -11.25
N ASP A 172 17.22 -0.11 -10.57
CA ASP A 172 17.00 -0.38 -9.13
C ASP A 172 17.14 0.88 -8.27
N GLY A 173 18.10 1.74 -8.61
CA GLY A 173 18.28 3.04 -7.96
C GLY A 173 17.07 3.97 -8.17
N ALA A 174 16.49 3.97 -9.37
CA ALA A 174 15.27 4.73 -9.66
C ALA A 174 14.04 4.18 -8.91
N MET A 175 13.92 2.86 -8.76
CA MET A 175 12.82 2.26 -7.99
C MET A 175 12.95 2.60 -6.50
N ALA A 176 14.15 2.50 -5.93
CA ALA A 176 14.40 2.88 -4.54
C ALA A 176 14.19 4.39 -4.33
N LYS A 177 14.64 5.24 -5.26
CA LYS A 177 14.42 6.69 -5.21
C LYS A 177 12.94 7.04 -5.27
N ALA A 178 12.13 6.30 -6.02
CA ALA A 178 10.70 6.54 -6.13
C ALA A 178 10.00 6.39 -4.77
N ILE A 179 10.43 5.47 -3.90
CA ILE A 179 9.89 5.32 -2.54
C ILE A 179 10.03 6.62 -1.74
N ILE A 180 11.16 7.32 -1.88
CA ILE A 180 11.37 8.63 -1.21
C ILE A 180 10.38 9.66 -1.74
N THR A 181 10.28 9.81 -3.07
CA THR A 181 9.35 10.73 -3.73
C THR A 181 7.89 10.46 -3.35
N ILE A 182 7.48 9.19 -3.33
CA ILE A 182 6.14 8.77 -2.90
C ILE A 182 5.90 9.10 -1.43
N THR A 183 6.90 8.87 -0.57
CA THR A 183 6.81 9.14 0.87
C THR A 183 6.62 10.64 1.14
N GLU A 184 7.44 11.50 0.52
CA GLU A 184 7.33 12.96 0.65
C GLU A 184 5.99 13.48 0.11
N ALA A 185 5.54 12.96 -1.04
CA ALA A 185 4.25 13.32 -1.63
C ALA A 185 3.07 12.94 -0.71
N LYS A 186 3.09 11.72 -0.16
CA LYS A 186 2.10 11.26 0.83
C LYS A 186 2.10 12.14 2.08
N THR A 187 3.28 12.41 2.64
CA THR A 187 3.40 13.27 3.84
C THR A 187 2.91 14.69 3.58
N THR A 188 3.11 15.22 2.37
CA THR A 188 2.54 16.53 1.96
C THR A 188 1.01 16.52 2.05
N VAL A 189 0.34 15.43 1.64
CA VAL A 189 -1.12 15.31 1.76
C VAL A 189 -1.57 15.30 3.22
N PHE A 190 -0.84 14.60 4.10
CA PHE A 190 -1.13 14.62 5.54
C PHE A 190 -1.04 16.04 6.12
N GLN A 191 -0.07 16.84 5.65
CA GLN A 191 0.07 18.23 6.04
C GLN A 191 -1.08 19.09 5.49
N GLU A 192 -1.43 18.93 4.22
CA GLU A 192 -2.51 19.68 3.55
C GLU A 192 -3.89 19.42 4.15
N LEU A 193 -4.15 18.17 4.59
CA LEU A 193 -5.40 17.76 5.24
C LEU A 193 -5.39 17.94 6.76
N ASP A 194 -4.29 18.48 7.31
CA ASP A 194 -4.06 18.63 8.74
C ASP A 194 -4.33 17.37 9.58
N ILE A 195 -3.91 16.21 9.08
CA ILE A 195 -4.09 14.94 9.78
C ILE A 195 -3.24 14.94 11.05
N ARG A 196 -3.90 14.80 12.21
CA ARG A 196 -3.25 14.77 13.52
C ARG A 196 -2.90 13.36 13.95
N SER A 197 -1.87 13.23 14.77
CA SER A 197 -1.55 11.95 15.41
C SER A 197 -2.72 11.49 16.25
N THR A 198 -3.05 10.20 16.15
CA THR A 198 -4.13 9.58 16.93
C THR A 198 -3.78 9.53 18.42
N LYS A 199 -2.49 9.39 18.77
CA LYS A 199 -2.04 9.33 20.18
C LYS A 199 -1.73 10.71 20.75
N LYS A 200 -1.18 11.62 19.94
CA LYS A 200 -0.77 12.98 20.35
C LYS A 200 -1.38 14.04 19.43
N PRO A 201 -2.66 14.43 19.60
CA PRO A 201 -3.37 15.29 18.63
C PRO A 201 -2.77 16.69 18.38
N HIS A 202 -1.88 17.16 19.27
CA HIS A 202 -1.14 18.41 19.07
C HIS A 202 -0.03 18.27 18.00
N LEU A 203 0.33 17.05 17.59
CA LEU A 203 1.30 16.77 16.54
C LEU A 203 0.58 16.47 15.21
N GLN A 204 1.09 17.02 14.12
CA GLN A 204 0.62 16.71 12.77
C GLN A 204 1.28 15.43 12.25
N ALA A 205 0.51 14.39 11.96
CA ALA A 205 1.01 13.11 11.53
C ALA A 205 1.77 13.18 10.20
N THR A 206 2.73 12.28 10.01
CA THR A 206 3.53 12.16 8.77
C THR A 206 3.16 10.92 7.94
N GLY A 207 2.32 10.06 8.50
CA GLY A 207 1.88 8.78 7.95
C GLY A 207 1.19 7.96 9.04
N THR A 208 1.14 6.65 8.85
CA THR A 208 0.50 5.71 9.80
C THR A 208 1.46 4.76 10.50
N GLY A 209 2.76 4.83 10.16
CA GLY A 209 3.80 3.97 10.73
C GLY A 209 3.85 2.56 10.13
N THR A 210 2.85 2.18 9.33
CA THR A 210 2.72 0.88 8.65
C THR A 210 2.56 1.03 7.13
N ASP A 211 2.80 2.24 6.60
CA ASP A 211 2.66 2.59 5.18
C ASP A 211 3.47 1.63 4.29
N SER A 212 2.85 1.07 3.24
CA SER A 212 3.54 0.14 2.33
C SER A 212 3.40 0.54 0.86
N ILE A 213 4.46 0.30 0.07
CA ILE A 213 4.56 0.75 -1.32
C ILE A 213 4.97 -0.42 -2.21
N ILE A 214 4.37 -0.52 -3.40
CA ILE A 214 4.93 -1.27 -4.53
C ILE A 214 5.23 -0.28 -5.66
N VAL A 215 6.48 -0.26 -6.12
CA VAL A 215 6.89 0.42 -7.35
C VAL A 215 6.98 -0.62 -8.47
N VAL A 216 6.26 -0.40 -9.57
CA VAL A 216 6.22 -1.28 -10.74
C VAL A 216 6.90 -0.59 -11.91
N GLY A 217 7.98 -1.20 -12.39
CA GLY A 217 8.72 -0.75 -13.57
C GLY A 217 8.13 -1.27 -14.88
N GLY A 218 8.35 -0.50 -15.93
CA GLY A 218 7.84 -0.73 -17.27
C GLY A 218 8.84 -1.35 -18.26
N TYR A 219 8.54 -1.21 -19.55
CA TYR A 219 9.40 -1.67 -20.66
C TYR A 219 9.72 -0.57 -21.69
N GLY A 220 9.33 0.67 -21.40
CA GLY A 220 9.64 1.85 -22.21
C GLY A 220 11.09 2.29 -22.04
N LYS A 221 11.33 3.59 -22.19
CA LYS A 221 12.67 4.16 -22.04
C LYS A 221 13.25 3.94 -20.65
N GLU A 222 14.57 3.76 -20.60
CA GLU A 222 15.29 3.58 -19.35
C GLU A 222 15.37 4.87 -18.54
N VAL A 223 15.12 4.76 -17.23
CA VAL A 223 15.15 5.89 -16.29
C VAL A 223 16.01 5.52 -15.07
N GLY A 224 17.05 6.31 -14.86
CA GLY A 224 17.99 6.18 -13.74
C GLY A 224 17.63 6.97 -12.48
N TYR A 225 16.66 7.89 -12.55
CA TYR A 225 16.36 8.83 -11.46
C TYR A 225 14.89 9.27 -11.45
N THR A 226 14.27 9.25 -10.27
CA THR A 226 12.83 9.54 -10.05
C THR A 226 12.61 10.56 -8.92
N GLY A 227 13.63 11.34 -8.58
CA GLY A 227 13.52 12.43 -7.60
C GLY A 227 12.73 13.63 -8.15
N GLY A 228 12.22 14.47 -7.25
CA GLY A 228 11.28 15.56 -7.58
C GLY A 228 11.75 16.61 -8.60
N HIS A 229 13.05 16.72 -8.87
CA HIS A 229 13.59 17.59 -9.92
C HIS A 229 13.51 16.99 -11.34
N SER A 230 13.12 15.71 -11.47
CA SER A 230 12.90 15.06 -12.76
C SER A 230 11.42 15.09 -13.13
N LYS A 231 11.13 15.06 -14.44
CA LYS A 231 9.74 15.09 -14.91
C LYS A 231 8.93 13.88 -14.43
N ILE A 232 9.53 12.69 -14.46
CA ILE A 232 8.89 11.48 -13.93
C ILE A 232 8.72 11.56 -12.40
N GLY A 233 9.65 12.16 -11.65
CA GLY A 233 9.50 12.39 -10.22
C GLY A 233 8.36 13.36 -9.90
N GLU A 234 8.21 14.44 -10.67
CA GLU A 234 7.06 15.35 -10.60
C GLU A 234 5.73 14.61 -10.85
N MET A 235 5.67 13.77 -11.90
CA MET A 235 4.50 12.97 -12.22
C MET A 235 4.15 11.99 -11.10
N ILE A 236 5.14 11.29 -10.54
CA ILE A 236 4.96 10.41 -9.37
C ILE A 236 4.36 11.20 -8.21
N ALA A 237 4.96 12.33 -7.85
CA ALA A 237 4.50 13.13 -6.71
C ALA A 237 3.07 13.64 -6.91
N LYS A 238 2.73 14.16 -8.11
CA LYS A 238 1.38 14.61 -8.44
C LYS A 238 0.35 13.48 -8.37
N CYS A 239 0.69 12.33 -8.96
CA CYS A 239 -0.16 11.16 -8.99
C CYS A 239 -0.46 10.65 -7.58
N VAL A 240 0.58 10.50 -6.75
CA VAL A 240 0.47 10.09 -5.34
C VAL A 240 -0.33 11.09 -4.53
N LYS A 241 -0.09 12.40 -4.69
CA LYS A 241 -0.87 13.41 -3.95
C LYS A 241 -2.36 13.31 -4.23
N LYS A 242 -2.73 13.17 -5.50
CA LYS A 242 -4.14 13.02 -5.93
C LYS A 242 -4.76 11.75 -5.34
N SER A 243 -4.12 10.60 -5.52
CA SER A 243 -4.67 9.32 -5.07
C SER A 243 -4.73 9.20 -3.54
N VAL A 244 -3.70 9.63 -2.81
CA VAL A 244 -3.70 9.60 -1.33
C VAL A 244 -4.77 10.52 -0.76
N LYS A 245 -4.90 11.74 -1.29
CA LYS A 245 -5.92 12.69 -0.82
C LYS A 245 -7.32 12.15 -1.01
N GLU A 246 -7.63 11.62 -2.20
CA GLU A 246 -8.93 11.03 -2.50
C GLU A 246 -9.21 9.79 -1.64
N ALA A 247 -8.23 8.90 -1.46
CA ALA A 247 -8.39 7.70 -0.64
C ALA A 247 -8.69 8.03 0.83
N LEU A 248 -7.97 9.00 1.41
CA LEU A 248 -8.21 9.47 2.78
C LEU A 248 -9.61 10.11 2.92
N ILE A 249 -10.01 10.95 1.96
CA ILE A 249 -11.35 11.55 1.98
C ILE A 249 -12.44 10.48 1.94
N LYS A 250 -12.32 9.47 1.06
CA LYS A 250 -13.29 8.36 0.96
C LYS A 250 -13.33 7.51 2.23
N GLN A 251 -12.16 7.09 2.73
CA GLN A 251 -12.07 6.16 3.85
C GLN A 251 -12.43 6.80 5.19
N ASP A 252 -11.87 7.98 5.48
CA ASP A 252 -12.02 8.65 6.78
C ASP A 252 -13.15 9.68 6.80
N LYS A 253 -13.82 9.91 5.66
CA LYS A 253 -14.93 10.86 5.49
C LYS A 253 -14.54 12.30 5.85
N LEU A 254 -13.33 12.69 5.44
CA LEU A 254 -12.79 14.03 5.65
C LEU A 254 -13.59 15.05 4.82
N GLN A 255 -13.80 16.25 5.39
CA GLN A 255 -14.53 17.35 4.75
C GLN A 255 -13.59 18.29 3.99
#